data_AF-D5G6S2-F1
#
_entry.id   AF-D5G6S2-F1
#
_cell.length_a   1.000
_cell.length_b   1.000
_cell.length_c   1.000
_cell.angle_alpha   90.00
_cell.angle_beta   90.00
_cell.angle_gamma   90.00
#
_symmetry.space_group_name_H-M   'P 1'
#
loop_
_entity.id
_entity.type
_entity.pdbx_description
1 polymer ?
#
loop_
_entity_poly.entity_id
_entity_poly.type
_entity_poly.pdbx_seq_one_letter_code
_entity_poly.pdbx_strand_id
1 'polypeptide(L)'
;MSYQGYEMESPLLQNPEPHGQAPGGQGYGGHQALPLNSFLNEVTGIRGLLTTFRQAVLDIGALHNQTLQSYDNGATSGSTQQLESLVAETSVLTKQLRDSIKSLERDALIMDEYSTQNTKRQQIDKLKGDFDKELRAYQQTENSFKTRYRDQMARQYRIVNPDATEADVERMVESGETQVFSQALLSSGRSREANSVNAAVRARHAEIQRIETTLIELLGLFEQMAEQVVLDEPKVMQVEENTTKVERDMEQATAHMGKAVESARSARKKKWICLGIGVGIVVVIAIIITVVVVVRNSGKNNGNKDNNQDPKPTAS
;
A
#
# COMPACT_ATOMS: atom_id res chain seq x y z
N MET A 1 -48.86 62.76 31.87
CA MET A 1 -48.31 61.42 32.17
C MET A 1 -48.98 60.43 31.22
N SER A 2 -48.28 59.60 30.44
CA SER A 2 -46.87 59.61 30.05
C SER A 2 -46.76 58.84 28.73
N TYR A 3 -46.18 59.41 27.68
CA TYR A 3 -46.03 58.69 26.40
C TYR A 3 -44.73 57.90 26.35
N GLN A 4 -44.89 56.58 26.32
CA GLN A 4 -44.31 55.66 25.31
C GLN A 4 -42.94 56.02 24.72
N GLY A 5 -41.93 55.18 25.01
CA GLY A 5 -40.64 55.19 24.33
C GLY A 5 -40.04 53.78 24.26
N TYR A 6 -40.02 53.21 23.06
CA TYR A 6 -39.15 52.10 22.64
C TYR A 6 -38.93 52.26 21.14
N GLU A 7 -37.72 52.64 20.74
CA GLU A 7 -37.35 52.88 19.34
C GLU A 7 -36.96 51.56 18.66
N MET A 8 -37.31 51.39 17.39
CA MET A 8 -36.83 50.28 16.57
C MET A 8 -35.61 50.73 15.77
N GLU A 9 -34.42 50.38 16.24
CA GLU A 9 -33.17 50.68 15.53
C GLU A 9 -32.98 49.71 14.35
N SER A 10 -32.75 50.26 13.15
CA SER A 10 -32.45 49.50 11.93
C SER A 10 -31.07 49.91 11.42
N PRO A 11 -30.12 48.98 11.22
CA PRO A 11 -28.75 49.33 10.91
C PRO A 11 -28.61 49.92 9.50
N LEU A 12 -28.00 51.10 9.41
CA LEU A 12 -27.63 51.70 8.13
C LEU A 12 -26.33 51.10 7.58
N LEU A 13 -26.26 51.00 6.25
CA LEU A 13 -25.07 50.58 5.52
C LEU A 13 -23.95 51.64 5.65
N GLN A 14 -22.81 51.24 6.20
CA GLN A 14 -21.59 52.04 6.15
C GLN A 14 -20.43 51.23 5.55
N ASN A 15 -19.98 51.64 4.36
CA ASN A 15 -18.83 51.07 3.67
C ASN A 15 -17.56 51.88 3.99
N PRO A 16 -16.42 51.25 4.34
CA PRO A 16 -15.10 51.87 4.40
C PRO A 16 -14.25 51.58 3.14
N GLU A 17 -13.28 52.46 2.86
CA GLU A 17 -12.46 52.44 1.64
C GLU A 17 -11.24 51.49 1.70
N PRO A 18 -10.61 51.15 0.54
CA PRO A 18 -9.65 50.06 0.45
C PRO A 18 -8.19 50.48 0.70
N HIS A 19 -7.56 49.89 1.73
CA HIS A 19 -6.10 49.78 1.83
C HIS A 19 -5.70 48.32 2.04
N GLY A 20 -4.82 47.82 1.17
CA GLY A 20 -4.51 46.39 1.08
C GLY A 20 -3.12 46.00 1.59
N GLN A 21 -3.07 44.91 2.35
CA GLN A 21 -1.92 44.02 2.43
C GLN A 21 -2.47 42.59 2.29
N ALA A 22 -2.01 41.83 1.30
CA ALA A 22 -2.57 40.50 1.02
C ALA A 22 -1.97 39.42 1.95
N PRO A 23 -2.80 38.67 2.71
CA PRO A 23 -2.39 37.37 3.22
C PRO A 23 -2.13 36.42 2.04
N GLY A 24 -1.16 35.51 2.17
CA GLY A 24 -0.78 34.60 1.09
C GLY A 24 -1.96 33.75 0.61
N GLY A 25 -2.09 33.62 -0.72
CA GLY A 25 -3.17 32.84 -1.33
C GLY A 25 -3.13 31.39 -0.88
N GLN A 26 -4.26 30.90 -0.37
CA GLN A 26 -4.46 29.48 -0.09
C GLN A 26 -4.41 28.71 -1.42
N GLY A 27 -3.32 27.98 -1.65
CA GLY A 27 -3.18 27.14 -2.84
C GLY A 27 -4.28 26.08 -2.89
N TYR A 28 -4.80 25.83 -4.08
CA TYR A 28 -5.74 24.73 -4.30
C TYR A 28 -5.11 23.42 -3.82
N GLY A 29 -5.81 22.72 -2.92
CA GLY A 29 -5.34 21.51 -2.26
C GLY A 29 -5.25 20.31 -3.21
N GLY A 30 -4.23 20.29 -4.06
CA GLY A 30 -3.81 19.09 -4.77
C GLY A 30 -3.60 17.98 -3.75
N HIS A 31 -4.29 16.85 -3.93
CA HIS A 31 -4.29 15.77 -2.96
C HIS A 31 -2.90 15.13 -2.93
N GLN A 32 -2.10 15.45 -1.91
CA GLN A 32 -0.77 14.86 -1.75
C GLN A 32 -0.94 13.41 -1.28
N ALA A 33 -0.34 12.47 -2.02
CA ALA A 33 -0.42 11.06 -1.70
C ALA A 33 0.14 10.77 -0.29
N LEU A 34 -0.51 9.86 0.43
CA LEU A 34 -0.19 9.47 1.79
C LEU A 34 1.26 8.95 1.86
N PRO A 35 2.08 9.49 2.78
CA PRO A 35 3.39 8.91 3.10
C PRO A 35 3.26 7.42 3.42
N LEU A 36 4.26 6.62 3.04
CA LEU A 36 4.21 5.15 3.18
C LEU A 36 3.88 4.69 4.61
N ASN A 37 4.35 5.39 5.64
CA ASN A 37 4.00 5.10 7.03
C ASN A 37 2.48 5.31 7.28
N SER A 38 1.90 6.44 6.86
CA SER A 38 0.46 6.71 7.00
C SER A 38 -0.39 5.65 6.28
N PHE A 39 0.00 5.28 5.06
CA PHE A 39 -0.62 4.20 4.29
C PHE A 39 -0.57 2.85 5.04
N LEU A 40 0.58 2.47 5.60
CA LEU A 40 0.72 1.20 6.35
C LEU A 40 -0.08 1.19 7.67
N ASN A 41 -0.27 2.36 8.30
CA ASN A 41 -1.16 2.50 9.45
C ASN A 41 -2.64 2.33 9.05
N GLU A 42 -3.07 2.90 7.93
CA GLU A 42 -4.43 2.72 7.41
C GLU A 42 -4.70 1.25 6.99
N VAL A 43 -3.76 0.61 6.29
CA VAL A 43 -3.78 -0.84 6.01
C VAL A 43 -3.92 -1.67 7.29
N THR A 44 -3.27 -1.26 8.38
CA THR A 44 -3.36 -1.94 9.68
C THR A 44 -4.73 -1.70 10.35
N GLY A 45 -5.30 -0.50 10.23
CA GLY A 45 -6.67 -0.20 10.65
C GLY A 45 -7.71 -1.06 9.92
N ILE A 46 -7.61 -1.19 8.59
CA ILE A 46 -8.51 -2.02 7.78
C ILE A 46 -8.41 -3.50 8.19
N ARG A 47 -7.22 -4.01 8.55
CA ARG A 47 -7.06 -5.37 9.11
C ARG A 47 -7.74 -5.56 10.46
N GLY A 48 -7.77 -4.50 11.28
CA GLY A 48 -8.58 -4.46 12.50
C GLY A 48 -10.07 -4.58 12.18
N LEU A 49 -10.58 -3.72 11.30
CA LEU A 49 -11.98 -3.72 10.85
C LEU A 49 -12.41 -5.06 10.23
N LEU A 50 -11.55 -5.70 9.42
CA LEU A 50 -11.79 -7.04 8.86
C LEU A 50 -11.89 -8.13 9.94
N THR A 51 -11.14 -7.98 11.03
CA THR A 51 -11.19 -8.91 12.17
C THR A 51 -12.47 -8.73 12.98
N THR A 52 -12.90 -7.47 13.21
CA THR A 52 -14.21 -7.15 13.79
C THR A 52 -15.36 -7.67 12.93
N PHE A 53 -15.28 -7.50 11.60
CA PHE A 53 -16.30 -7.98 10.66
C PHE A 53 -16.43 -9.50 10.71
N ARG A 54 -15.33 -10.24 10.68
CA ARG A 54 -15.34 -11.71 10.85
C ARG A 54 -16.00 -12.13 12.16
N GLN A 55 -15.73 -11.43 13.27
CA GLN A 55 -16.35 -11.74 14.55
C GLN A 55 -17.87 -11.47 14.52
N ALA A 56 -18.30 -10.33 13.98
CA ALA A 56 -19.72 -10.01 13.85
C ALA A 56 -20.49 -11.06 13.00
N VAL A 57 -19.89 -11.58 11.93
CA VAL A 57 -20.49 -12.67 11.12
C VAL A 57 -20.66 -13.97 11.93
N LEU A 58 -19.72 -14.31 12.82
CA LEU A 58 -19.85 -15.46 13.71
C LEU A 58 -20.96 -15.24 14.75
N ASP A 59 -21.05 -14.04 15.30
CA ASP A 59 -22.03 -13.67 16.34
C ASP A 59 -23.46 -13.57 15.76
N ILE A 60 -23.62 -13.07 14.52
CA ILE A 60 -24.86 -13.17 13.72
C ILE A 60 -25.26 -14.64 13.54
N GLY A 61 -24.31 -15.51 13.18
CA GLY A 61 -24.54 -16.95 13.07
C GLY A 61 -24.97 -17.61 14.39
N ALA A 62 -24.46 -17.14 15.53
CA ALA A 62 -24.92 -17.58 16.85
C ALA A 62 -26.36 -17.11 17.14
N LEU A 63 -26.67 -15.84 16.84
CA LEU A 63 -27.98 -15.23 17.07
C LEU A 63 -29.08 -15.82 16.17
N HIS A 64 -28.80 -16.16 14.91
CA HIS A 64 -29.76 -16.91 14.08
C HIS A 64 -30.03 -18.31 14.65
N ASN A 65 -29.00 -19.05 15.10
CA ASN A 65 -29.20 -20.37 15.75
C ASN A 65 -30.06 -20.25 17.01
N GLN A 66 -29.80 -19.25 17.87
CA GLN A 66 -30.58 -18.98 19.07
C GLN A 66 -32.04 -18.60 18.73
N THR A 67 -32.24 -17.81 17.68
CA THR A 67 -33.56 -17.36 17.21
C THR A 67 -34.37 -18.52 16.58
N LEU A 68 -33.72 -19.41 15.82
CA LEU A 68 -34.32 -20.66 15.33
C LEU A 68 -34.78 -21.58 16.46
N GLN A 69 -34.11 -21.58 17.62
CA GLN A 69 -34.49 -22.37 18.80
C GLN A 69 -35.55 -21.69 19.66
N SER A 70 -35.56 -20.36 19.74
CA SER A 70 -36.49 -19.63 20.62
C SER A 70 -37.94 -19.66 20.12
N TYR A 71 -38.16 -19.73 18.80
CA TYR A 71 -39.49 -19.94 18.22
C TYR A 71 -40.15 -21.27 18.61
N ASP A 72 -39.38 -22.35 18.74
CA ASP A 72 -39.89 -23.67 19.18
C ASP A 72 -40.36 -23.64 20.64
N ASN A 73 -39.76 -22.76 21.45
CA ASN A 73 -40.06 -22.61 22.88
C ASN A 73 -40.98 -21.41 23.19
N GLY A 74 -41.45 -20.68 22.18
CA GLY A 74 -42.35 -19.52 22.32
C GLY A 74 -41.72 -18.25 22.93
N ALA A 75 -40.38 -18.15 23.00
CA ALA A 75 -39.65 -17.10 23.71
C ALA A 75 -39.01 -16.06 22.74
N THR A 76 -39.85 -15.32 22.03
CA THR A 76 -39.48 -14.64 20.77
C THR A 76 -38.57 -13.40 20.86
N SER A 77 -38.67 -12.59 21.92
CA SER A 77 -38.35 -11.16 21.82
C SER A 77 -36.87 -10.79 21.74
N GLY A 78 -36.02 -11.29 22.66
CA GLY A 78 -34.68 -10.72 22.90
C GLY A 78 -33.68 -10.96 21.76
N SER A 79 -33.50 -12.22 21.35
CA SER A 79 -32.52 -12.62 20.34
C SER A 79 -32.73 -11.89 19.00
N THR A 80 -33.99 -11.71 18.60
CA THR A 80 -34.39 -11.06 17.35
C THR A 80 -33.94 -9.59 17.30
N GLN A 81 -34.02 -8.86 18.41
CA GLN A 81 -33.60 -7.46 18.48
C GLN A 81 -32.07 -7.32 18.49
N GLN A 82 -31.36 -8.23 19.14
CA GLN A 82 -29.90 -8.28 19.13
C GLN A 82 -29.36 -8.59 17.72
N LEU A 83 -30.01 -9.51 17.01
CA LEU A 83 -29.71 -9.86 15.63
C LEU A 83 -29.90 -8.67 14.68
N GLU A 84 -31.04 -7.96 14.79
CA GLU A 84 -31.32 -6.79 13.95
C GLU A 84 -30.31 -5.64 14.18
N SER A 85 -29.92 -5.37 15.44
CA SER A 85 -28.87 -4.39 15.75
C SER A 85 -27.52 -4.79 15.13
N LEU A 86 -27.09 -6.04 15.34
CA LEU A 86 -25.79 -6.51 14.89
C LEU A 86 -25.68 -6.59 13.36
N VAL A 87 -26.77 -6.94 12.65
CA VAL A 87 -26.83 -6.87 11.18
C VAL A 87 -26.71 -5.43 10.69
N ALA A 88 -27.40 -4.47 11.33
CA ALA A 88 -27.29 -3.05 10.98
C ALA A 88 -25.89 -2.48 11.25
N GLU A 89 -25.29 -2.79 12.39
CA GLU A 89 -23.91 -2.44 12.74
C GLU A 89 -22.90 -3.05 11.74
N THR A 90 -23.12 -4.31 11.35
CA THR A 90 -22.31 -5.01 10.33
C THR A 90 -22.44 -4.37 8.95
N SER A 91 -23.63 -3.89 8.57
CA SER A 91 -23.85 -3.15 7.33
C SER A 91 -23.10 -1.82 7.30
N VAL A 92 -22.99 -1.12 8.43
CA VAL A 92 -22.13 0.08 8.55
C VAL A 92 -20.65 -0.29 8.44
N LEU A 93 -20.22 -1.37 9.09
CA LEU A 93 -18.83 -1.83 9.08
C LEU A 93 -18.36 -2.30 7.69
N THR A 94 -19.18 -3.00 6.92
CA THR A 94 -18.84 -3.41 5.54
C THR A 94 -18.78 -2.21 4.59
N LYS A 95 -19.66 -1.21 4.77
CA LYS A 95 -19.60 0.06 4.04
C LYS A 95 -18.31 0.81 4.36
N GLN A 96 -17.92 0.92 5.64
CA GLN A 96 -16.65 1.52 6.06
C GLN A 96 -15.43 0.77 5.46
N LEU A 97 -15.41 -0.56 5.49
CA LEU A 97 -14.36 -1.37 4.88
C LEU A 97 -14.21 -1.09 3.38
N ARG A 98 -15.32 -1.06 2.64
CA ARG A 98 -15.35 -0.74 1.20
C ARG A 98 -14.85 0.69 0.92
N ASP A 99 -15.28 1.67 1.70
CA ASP A 99 -14.84 3.07 1.58
C ASP A 99 -13.34 3.25 1.88
N SER A 100 -12.80 2.61 2.93
CA SER A 100 -11.37 2.66 3.24
C SER A 100 -10.50 1.95 2.19
N ILE A 101 -10.90 0.79 1.67
CA ILE A 101 -10.13 0.13 0.61
C ILE A 101 -10.17 0.95 -0.69
N LYS A 102 -11.33 1.51 -1.07
CA LYS A 102 -11.46 2.46 -2.20
C LYS A 102 -10.76 3.80 -1.95
N SER A 103 -10.45 4.16 -0.71
CA SER A 103 -9.56 5.29 -0.36
C SER A 103 -8.12 4.96 -0.74
N LEU A 104 -7.61 3.81 -0.29
CA LEU A 104 -6.25 3.34 -0.60
C LEU A 104 -6.02 3.09 -2.11
N GLU A 105 -7.03 2.59 -2.84
CA GLU A 105 -6.97 2.46 -4.31
C GLU A 105 -6.74 3.83 -4.99
N ARG A 106 -7.40 4.89 -4.50
CA ARG A 106 -7.26 6.26 -5.03
C ARG A 106 -5.94 6.91 -4.61
N ASP A 107 -5.44 6.64 -3.41
CA ASP A 107 -4.13 7.10 -2.96
C ASP A 107 -2.97 6.49 -3.78
N ALA A 108 -3.08 5.20 -4.14
CA ALA A 108 -2.08 4.50 -4.94
C ALA A 108 -1.96 5.03 -6.39
N LEU A 109 -2.98 5.71 -6.92
CA LEU A 109 -2.93 6.38 -8.24
C LEU A 109 -2.02 7.63 -8.24
N ILE A 110 -1.77 8.25 -7.09
CA ILE A 110 -1.23 9.62 -7.00
C ILE A 110 0.30 9.63 -6.75
N MET A 111 0.97 8.47 -6.74
CA MET A 111 2.42 8.37 -6.51
C MET A 111 3.21 8.01 -7.76
N ASP A 112 4.17 8.87 -8.12
CA ASP A 112 5.16 8.63 -9.18
C ASP A 112 6.23 7.57 -8.81
N GLU A 113 6.43 7.25 -7.52
CA GLU A 113 7.51 6.35 -7.10
C GLU A 113 7.12 4.87 -7.25
N TYR A 114 7.49 4.28 -8.39
CA TYR A 114 7.20 2.90 -8.80
C TYR A 114 7.47 1.80 -7.74
N SER A 115 8.55 1.90 -6.95
CA SER A 115 8.89 0.96 -5.88
C SER A 115 7.86 0.98 -4.73
N THR A 116 7.49 2.18 -4.31
CA THR A 116 6.45 2.42 -3.30
C THR A 116 5.07 2.07 -3.86
N GLN A 117 4.80 2.39 -5.14
CA GLN A 117 3.54 2.09 -5.82
C GLN A 117 3.26 0.57 -5.87
N ASN A 118 4.22 -0.26 -6.30
CA ASN A 118 4.09 -1.71 -6.30
C ASN A 118 3.86 -2.28 -4.90
N THR A 119 4.55 -1.73 -3.89
CA THR A 119 4.36 -2.11 -2.48
C THR A 119 2.95 -1.77 -1.99
N LYS A 120 2.43 -0.58 -2.31
CA LYS A 120 1.04 -0.18 -1.99
C LYS A 120 0.03 -1.10 -2.68
N ARG A 121 0.18 -1.35 -3.99
CA ARG A 121 -0.67 -2.23 -4.81
C ARG A 121 -0.80 -3.63 -4.18
N GLN A 122 0.31 -4.26 -3.80
CA GLN A 122 0.29 -5.59 -3.16
C GLN A 122 -0.42 -5.62 -1.80
N GLN A 123 -0.37 -4.54 -1.00
CA GLN A 123 -1.14 -4.47 0.24
C GLN A 123 -2.65 -4.31 -0.04
N ILE A 124 -3.01 -3.49 -1.03
CA ILE A 124 -4.41 -3.27 -1.45
C ILE A 124 -5.01 -4.55 -2.03
N ASP A 125 -4.34 -5.19 -2.99
CA ASP A 125 -4.81 -6.45 -3.59
C ASP A 125 -5.06 -7.53 -2.53
N LYS A 126 -4.19 -7.61 -1.52
CA LYS A 126 -4.40 -8.49 -0.37
C LYS A 126 -5.63 -8.07 0.46
N LEU A 127 -5.82 -6.79 0.78
CA LEU A 127 -7.00 -6.33 1.52
C LEU A 127 -8.30 -6.61 0.76
N LYS A 128 -8.30 -6.46 -0.58
CA LYS A 128 -9.43 -6.82 -1.44
C LYS A 128 -9.74 -8.32 -1.38
N GLY A 129 -8.72 -9.17 -1.50
CA GLY A 129 -8.88 -10.63 -1.41
C GLY A 129 -9.30 -11.12 -0.02
N ASP A 130 -8.75 -10.53 1.05
CA ASP A 130 -9.17 -10.81 2.42
C ASP A 130 -10.65 -10.36 2.63
N PHE A 131 -11.06 -9.18 2.14
CA PHE A 131 -12.45 -8.70 2.26
C PHE A 131 -13.46 -9.53 1.45
N ASP A 132 -13.17 -9.83 0.19
CA ASP A 132 -13.99 -10.69 -0.68
C ASP A 132 -14.25 -12.06 -0.02
N LYS A 133 -13.23 -12.65 0.59
CA LYS A 133 -13.33 -13.91 1.33
C LYS A 133 -14.27 -13.83 2.53
N GLU A 134 -14.18 -12.78 3.36
CA GLU A 134 -15.09 -12.62 4.50
C GLU A 134 -16.53 -12.29 4.05
N LEU A 135 -16.72 -11.51 2.97
CA LEU A 135 -18.03 -11.29 2.35
C LEU A 135 -18.66 -12.61 1.86
N ARG A 136 -17.87 -13.52 1.25
CA ARG A 136 -18.34 -14.86 0.85
C ARG A 136 -18.68 -15.74 2.05
N ALA A 137 -17.91 -15.67 3.14
CA ALA A 137 -18.23 -16.38 4.38
C ALA A 137 -19.54 -15.89 5.01
N TYR A 138 -19.81 -14.59 4.97
CA TYR A 138 -21.09 -14.01 5.40
C TYR A 138 -22.23 -14.45 4.47
N GLN A 139 -22.07 -14.32 3.14
CA GLN A 139 -23.05 -14.78 2.14
C GLN A 139 -23.39 -16.27 2.30
N GLN A 140 -22.41 -17.13 2.60
CA GLN A 140 -22.62 -18.55 2.85
C GLN A 140 -23.39 -18.79 4.17
N THR A 141 -23.03 -18.07 5.22
CA THR A 141 -23.73 -18.09 6.53
C THR A 141 -25.20 -17.74 6.33
N GLU A 142 -25.48 -16.61 5.69
CA GLU A 142 -26.82 -16.09 5.39
C GLU A 142 -27.67 -17.07 4.57
N ASN A 143 -27.15 -17.57 3.44
CA ASN A 143 -27.86 -18.58 2.65
C ASN A 143 -28.15 -19.87 3.44
N SER A 144 -27.24 -20.28 4.34
CA SER A 144 -27.47 -21.45 5.19
C SER A 144 -28.61 -21.23 6.19
N PHE A 145 -28.78 -20.01 6.71
CA PHE A 145 -29.86 -19.66 7.62
C PHE A 145 -31.19 -19.47 6.88
N LYS A 146 -31.20 -18.79 5.72
CA LYS A 146 -32.37 -18.70 4.84
C LYS A 146 -33.00 -20.09 4.61
N THR A 147 -32.20 -21.08 4.22
CA THR A 147 -32.68 -22.47 4.06
C THR A 147 -33.25 -23.04 5.35
N ARG A 148 -32.57 -22.87 6.50
CA ARG A 148 -33.07 -23.36 7.81
C ARG A 148 -34.39 -22.71 8.25
N TYR A 149 -34.61 -21.43 7.93
CA TYR A 149 -35.88 -20.76 8.20
C TYR A 149 -37.00 -21.26 7.28
N ARG A 150 -36.74 -21.42 5.97
CA ARG A 150 -37.68 -22.05 5.01
C ARG A 150 -38.07 -23.45 5.48
N ASP A 151 -37.09 -24.27 5.84
CA ASP A 151 -37.25 -25.62 6.42
C ASP A 151 -38.11 -25.65 7.69
N GLN A 152 -37.88 -24.72 8.63
CA GLN A 152 -38.70 -24.64 9.84
C GLN A 152 -40.15 -24.22 9.52
N MET A 153 -40.36 -23.23 8.65
CA MET A 153 -41.71 -22.85 8.20
C MET A 153 -42.42 -24.02 7.50
N ALA A 154 -41.73 -24.72 6.62
CA ALA A 154 -42.23 -25.86 5.87
C ALA A 154 -42.62 -27.05 6.76
N ARG A 155 -41.84 -27.35 7.81
CA ARG A 155 -42.22 -28.34 8.84
C ARG A 155 -43.43 -27.87 9.65
N GLN A 156 -43.39 -26.63 10.11
CA GLN A 156 -44.45 -26.05 10.95
C GLN A 156 -45.80 -26.01 10.24
N TYR A 157 -45.80 -25.74 8.93
CA TYR A 157 -47.01 -25.74 8.10
C TYR A 157 -47.61 -27.14 7.97
N ARG A 158 -46.80 -28.16 7.64
CA ARG A 158 -47.27 -29.56 7.54
C ARG A 158 -47.78 -30.13 8.88
N ILE A 159 -47.29 -29.64 10.03
CA ILE A 159 -47.82 -30.02 11.36
C ILE A 159 -49.27 -29.55 11.58
N VAL A 160 -49.65 -28.42 10.95
CA VAL A 160 -50.99 -27.83 11.07
C VAL A 160 -51.91 -28.22 9.91
N ASN A 161 -51.36 -28.38 8.71
CA ASN A 161 -52.06 -28.83 7.50
C ASN A 161 -51.37 -30.10 6.96
N PRO A 162 -51.71 -31.31 7.46
CA PRO A 162 -51.06 -32.55 7.05
C PRO A 162 -51.27 -32.91 5.58
N ASP A 163 -52.40 -32.49 5.00
CA ASP A 163 -52.80 -32.75 3.61
C ASP A 163 -52.22 -31.71 2.62
N ALA A 164 -51.32 -30.84 3.08
CA ALA A 164 -50.63 -29.85 2.25
C ALA A 164 -49.82 -30.49 1.13
N THR A 165 -50.00 -30.01 -0.12
CA THR A 165 -49.07 -30.37 -1.20
C THR A 165 -47.77 -29.58 -1.09
N GLU A 166 -46.68 -30.10 -1.64
CA GLU A 166 -45.38 -29.39 -1.68
C GLU A 166 -45.49 -28.01 -2.35
N ALA A 167 -46.39 -27.84 -3.32
CA ALA A 167 -46.67 -26.55 -3.95
C ALA A 167 -47.36 -25.56 -2.98
N ASP A 168 -48.16 -26.04 -2.02
CA ASP A 168 -48.81 -25.18 -1.01
C ASP A 168 -47.82 -24.77 0.09
N VAL A 169 -46.90 -25.69 0.43
CA VAL A 169 -45.79 -25.42 1.33
C VAL A 169 -44.89 -24.32 0.74
N GLU A 170 -44.43 -24.47 -0.50
CA GLU A 170 -43.51 -23.49 -1.11
C GLU A 170 -44.16 -22.11 -1.24
N ARG A 171 -45.41 -22.03 -1.72
CA ARG A 171 -46.15 -20.74 -1.79
C ARG A 171 -46.26 -20.07 -0.42
N MET A 172 -46.51 -20.81 0.66
CA MET A 172 -46.57 -20.24 2.01
C MET A 172 -45.19 -19.77 2.52
N VAL A 173 -44.10 -20.45 2.16
CA VAL A 173 -42.74 -20.01 2.48
C VAL A 173 -42.40 -18.73 1.72
N GLU A 174 -42.76 -18.65 0.43
CA GLU A 174 -42.47 -17.51 -0.46
C GLU A 174 -43.32 -16.27 -0.20
N SER A 175 -44.64 -16.40 0.00
CA SER A 175 -45.53 -15.24 0.17
C SER A 175 -45.77 -14.85 1.63
N GLY A 176 -45.48 -15.74 2.58
CA GLY A 176 -45.81 -15.55 4.00
C GLY A 176 -47.33 -15.51 4.27
N GLU A 177 -48.18 -15.88 3.30
CA GLU A 177 -49.64 -15.72 3.37
C GLU A 177 -50.32 -16.68 4.36
N THR A 178 -50.26 -16.27 5.61
CA THR A 178 -51.05 -16.77 6.75
C THR A 178 -52.59 -16.73 6.53
N GLN A 179 -53.09 -16.18 5.43
CA GLN A 179 -54.51 -16.17 5.08
C GLN A 179 -55.07 -17.60 4.90
N VAL A 180 -54.41 -18.42 4.08
CA VAL A 180 -54.77 -19.84 3.87
C VAL A 180 -54.67 -20.62 5.18
N PHE A 181 -53.65 -20.29 5.98
CA PHE A 181 -53.35 -20.94 7.25
C PHE A 181 -54.43 -20.69 8.31
N SER A 182 -54.85 -19.44 8.48
CA SER A 182 -55.91 -19.08 9.43
C SER A 182 -57.25 -19.75 9.08
N GLN A 183 -57.57 -19.90 7.79
CA GLN A 183 -58.81 -20.54 7.35
C GLN A 183 -58.85 -22.04 7.65
N ALA A 184 -57.76 -22.78 7.41
CA ALA A 184 -57.63 -24.20 7.79
C ALA A 184 -57.65 -24.41 9.32
N LEU A 185 -57.06 -23.50 10.08
CA LEU A 185 -57.03 -23.52 11.54
C LEU A 185 -58.39 -23.21 12.18
N LEU A 186 -59.21 -22.36 11.56
CA LEU A 186 -60.57 -22.09 11.99
C LEU A 186 -61.46 -23.33 11.82
N SER A 187 -61.33 -24.07 10.72
CA SER A 187 -62.08 -25.31 10.48
C SER A 187 -61.71 -26.48 11.41
N SER A 188 -60.48 -26.50 11.96
CA SER A 188 -60.01 -27.57 12.87
C SER A 188 -60.27 -27.30 14.35
N GLY A 189 -60.83 -26.14 14.72
CA GLY A 189 -61.12 -25.77 16.11
C GLY A 189 -59.90 -25.43 16.98
N ARG A 190 -58.67 -25.54 16.45
CA ARG A 190 -57.40 -25.35 17.20
C ARG A 190 -57.00 -23.87 17.36
N SER A 191 -57.99 -22.98 17.53
CA SER A 191 -57.87 -21.51 17.46
C SER A 191 -56.79 -20.87 18.36
N ARG A 192 -56.41 -21.47 19.50
CA ARG A 192 -55.33 -20.94 20.35
C ARG A 192 -53.93 -21.27 19.81
N GLU A 193 -53.76 -22.50 19.34
CA GLU A 193 -52.54 -23.02 18.71
C GLU A 193 -52.33 -22.39 17.32
N ALA A 194 -53.44 -22.07 16.64
CA ALA A 194 -53.46 -21.29 15.41
C ALA A 194 -52.65 -19.99 15.53
N ASN A 195 -52.85 -19.24 16.63
CA ASN A 195 -52.31 -17.90 16.76
C ASN A 195 -50.80 -17.89 17.07
N SER A 196 -50.32 -18.80 17.91
CA SER A 196 -48.87 -18.95 18.16
C SER A 196 -48.12 -19.39 16.91
N VAL A 197 -48.67 -20.35 16.15
CA VAL A 197 -48.03 -20.83 14.92
C VAL A 197 -48.06 -19.75 13.82
N ASN A 198 -49.16 -19.00 13.66
CA ASN A 198 -49.21 -17.84 12.76
C ASN A 198 -48.13 -16.80 13.10
N ALA A 199 -47.91 -16.51 14.39
CA ALA A 199 -46.87 -15.58 14.82
C ALA A 199 -45.46 -16.09 14.49
N ALA A 200 -45.18 -17.38 14.74
CA ALA A 200 -43.89 -17.99 14.42
C ALA A 200 -43.63 -18.03 12.89
N VAL A 201 -44.63 -18.34 12.07
CA VAL A 201 -44.51 -18.32 10.60
C VAL A 201 -44.21 -16.91 10.08
N ARG A 202 -44.95 -15.88 10.54
CA ARG A 202 -44.69 -14.48 10.17
C ARG A 202 -43.31 -13.99 10.59
N ALA A 203 -42.87 -14.33 11.79
CA ALA A 203 -41.57 -13.92 12.30
C ALA A 203 -40.40 -14.58 11.53
N ARG A 204 -40.52 -15.88 11.21
CA ARG A 204 -39.56 -16.59 10.33
C ARG A 204 -39.55 -16.04 8.90
N HIS A 205 -40.70 -15.62 8.36
CA HIS A 205 -40.78 -15.00 7.03
C HIS A 205 -40.14 -13.59 7.00
N ALA A 206 -40.40 -12.76 8.01
CA ALA A 206 -39.72 -11.47 8.16
C ALA A 206 -38.20 -11.62 8.28
N GLU A 207 -37.74 -12.68 8.94
CA GLU A 207 -36.31 -13.01 9.02
C GLU A 207 -35.73 -13.39 7.65
N ILE A 208 -36.43 -14.20 6.84
CA ILE A 208 -36.02 -14.49 5.45
C ILE A 208 -35.90 -13.20 4.63
N GLN A 209 -36.81 -12.22 4.80
CA GLN A 209 -36.74 -10.92 4.12
C GLN A 209 -35.53 -10.08 4.57
N ARG A 210 -35.15 -10.12 5.87
CA ARG A 210 -33.90 -9.49 6.35
C ARG A 210 -32.69 -10.12 5.66
N ILE A 211 -32.60 -11.45 5.66
CA ILE A 211 -31.51 -12.21 5.04
C ILE A 211 -31.41 -11.91 3.54
N GLU A 212 -32.55 -11.83 2.82
CA GLU A 212 -32.58 -11.45 1.41
C GLU A 212 -32.08 -10.01 1.17
N THR A 213 -32.41 -9.09 2.08
CA THR A 213 -31.88 -7.72 2.05
C THR A 213 -30.36 -7.70 2.26
N THR A 214 -29.84 -8.43 3.26
CA THR A 214 -28.37 -8.56 3.45
C THR A 214 -27.69 -9.14 2.21
N LEU A 215 -28.25 -10.21 1.62
CA LEU A 215 -27.69 -10.85 0.42
C LEU A 215 -27.63 -9.90 -0.79
N ILE A 216 -28.58 -8.96 -0.91
CA ILE A 216 -28.56 -7.90 -1.93
C ILE A 216 -27.48 -6.85 -1.60
N GLU A 217 -27.32 -6.42 -0.34
CA GLU A 217 -26.22 -5.53 0.04
C GLU A 217 -24.84 -6.17 -0.24
N LEU A 218 -24.67 -7.46 0.07
CA LEU A 218 -23.44 -8.21 -0.21
C LEU A 218 -23.16 -8.32 -1.71
N LEU A 219 -24.19 -8.50 -2.55
CA LEU A 219 -24.03 -8.51 -4.01
C LEU A 219 -23.52 -7.15 -4.52
N GLY A 220 -24.13 -6.04 -4.08
CA GLY A 220 -23.69 -4.69 -4.44
C GLY A 220 -22.26 -4.39 -3.96
N LEU A 221 -21.85 -4.95 -2.81
CA LEU A 221 -20.46 -4.85 -2.34
C LEU A 221 -19.48 -5.65 -3.22
N PHE A 222 -19.84 -6.85 -3.69
CA PHE A 222 -19.00 -7.59 -4.64
C PHE A 222 -18.81 -6.81 -5.95
N GLU A 223 -19.87 -6.20 -6.50
CA GLU A 223 -19.79 -5.37 -7.70
C GLU A 223 -18.87 -4.15 -7.49
N GLN A 224 -19.03 -3.43 -6.37
CA GLN A 224 -18.18 -2.28 -6.01
C GLN A 224 -16.71 -2.67 -5.82
N MET A 225 -16.41 -3.85 -5.28
CA MET A 225 -15.03 -4.32 -5.09
C MET A 225 -14.41 -4.90 -6.38
N ALA A 226 -15.24 -5.46 -7.28
CA ALA A 226 -14.83 -5.97 -8.59
C ALA A 226 -14.53 -4.85 -9.60
N GLU A 227 -15.16 -3.68 -9.45
CA GLU A 227 -14.78 -2.47 -10.18
C GLU A 227 -13.29 -2.15 -9.96
N GLN A 228 -12.48 -2.41 -10.99
CA GLN A 228 -11.06 -2.04 -10.99
C GLN A 228 -10.92 -0.53 -11.19
N VAL A 229 -10.38 0.13 -10.17
CA VAL A 229 -9.66 1.40 -10.38
C VAL A 229 -8.42 1.04 -11.20
N VAL A 230 -8.45 1.31 -12.50
CA VAL A 230 -7.31 1.03 -13.39
C VAL A 230 -6.19 2.00 -13.07
N LEU A 231 -5.28 1.54 -12.22
CA LEU A 231 -3.90 1.97 -12.24
C LEU A 231 -3.34 1.62 -13.62
N ASP A 232 -3.26 2.61 -14.52
CA ASP A 232 -2.40 2.51 -15.70
C ASP A 232 -1.02 2.10 -15.20
N GLU A 233 -0.48 0.97 -15.68
CA GLU A 233 0.92 0.68 -15.45
C GLU A 233 1.71 1.81 -16.13
N PRO A 234 2.53 2.58 -15.39
CA PRO A 234 3.30 3.66 -15.99
C PRO A 234 4.16 3.02 -17.07
N LYS A 235 3.83 3.31 -18.35
CA LYS A 235 4.50 2.73 -19.51
C LYS A 235 5.99 2.82 -19.26
N VAL A 236 6.69 1.70 -19.38
CA VAL A 236 8.13 1.64 -19.14
C VAL A 236 8.86 2.34 -20.28
N MET A 237 8.75 3.67 -20.30
CA MET A 237 9.76 4.56 -20.84
C MET A 237 11.04 4.21 -20.09
N GLN A 238 11.89 3.47 -20.77
CA GLN A 238 13.17 3.03 -20.25
C GLN A 238 13.93 4.27 -19.79
N VAL A 239 14.43 4.23 -18.57
CA VAL A 239 14.97 5.42 -17.89
C VAL A 239 16.41 5.69 -18.36
N GLU A 240 16.56 6.04 -19.64
CA GLU A 240 17.82 6.50 -20.22
C GLU A 240 18.33 7.78 -19.53
N GLU A 241 17.42 8.57 -18.94
CA GLU A 241 17.73 9.86 -18.29
C GLU A 241 18.39 9.74 -16.90
N ASN A 242 18.19 8.63 -16.17
CA ASN A 242 18.96 8.36 -14.96
C ASN A 242 20.28 7.63 -15.27
N THR A 243 20.37 6.91 -16.39
CA THR A 243 21.68 6.46 -16.91
C THR A 243 22.59 7.65 -17.21
N THR A 244 22.06 8.77 -17.76
CA THR A 244 22.84 10.00 -18.01
C THR A 244 23.28 10.77 -16.74
N LYS A 245 22.87 10.32 -15.55
CA LYS A 245 23.42 10.75 -14.25
C LYS A 245 24.44 9.76 -13.72
N VAL A 246 24.18 8.45 -13.82
CA VAL A 246 25.17 7.40 -13.48
C VAL A 246 26.43 7.51 -14.34
N GLU A 247 26.31 7.85 -15.63
CA GLU A 247 27.46 8.10 -16.50
C GLU A 247 28.27 9.33 -16.07
N ARG A 248 27.63 10.44 -15.66
CA ARG A 248 28.34 11.65 -15.20
C ARG A 248 29.00 11.47 -13.84
N ASP A 249 28.36 10.77 -12.91
CA ASP A 249 28.99 10.45 -11.63
C ASP A 249 30.10 9.40 -11.79
N MET A 250 30.01 8.50 -12.78
CA MET A 250 31.13 7.62 -13.15
C MET A 250 32.26 8.37 -13.87
N GLU A 251 31.96 9.40 -14.67
CA GLU A 251 32.96 10.28 -15.29
C GLU A 251 33.73 11.09 -14.22
N GLN A 252 33.06 11.57 -13.18
CA GLN A 252 33.72 12.22 -12.03
C GLN A 252 34.45 11.21 -11.11
N ALA A 253 33.92 10.00 -10.91
CA ALA A 253 34.62 8.95 -10.15
C ALA A 253 35.92 8.49 -10.86
N THR A 254 35.88 8.32 -12.19
CA THR A 254 37.05 7.92 -12.98
C THR A 254 38.12 9.02 -13.06
N ALA A 255 37.72 10.31 -13.05
CA ALA A 255 38.64 11.43 -12.94
C ALA A 255 39.53 11.37 -11.68
N HIS A 256 39.05 10.74 -10.59
CA HIS A 256 39.83 10.51 -9.37
C HIS A 256 40.63 9.20 -9.37
N MET A 257 40.27 8.20 -10.19
CA MET A 257 41.05 6.95 -10.31
C MET A 257 42.24 7.06 -11.28
N GLY A 258 42.21 8.01 -12.23
CA GLY A 258 43.33 8.25 -13.16
C GLY A 258 44.65 8.69 -12.48
N LYS A 259 44.59 9.39 -11.34
CA LYS A 259 45.78 9.96 -10.66
C LYS A 259 46.50 9.01 -9.69
N ALA A 260 45.94 7.83 -9.42
CA ALA A 260 46.54 6.88 -8.46
C ALA A 260 47.79 6.15 -9.00
N VAL A 261 47.82 5.83 -10.30
CA VAL A 261 48.84 4.93 -10.88
C VAL A 261 50.12 5.67 -11.33
N GLU A 262 50.03 6.92 -11.79
CA GLU A 262 51.23 7.68 -12.21
C GLU A 262 52.16 8.07 -11.05
N SER A 263 51.62 8.29 -9.85
CA SER A 263 52.43 8.56 -8.65
C SER A 263 53.41 7.39 -8.37
N ALA A 264 52.93 6.15 -8.47
CA ALA A 264 53.75 4.95 -8.29
C ALA A 264 54.80 4.74 -9.38
N ARG A 265 54.53 5.16 -10.63
CA ARG A 265 55.48 5.02 -11.77
C ARG A 265 56.55 6.12 -11.79
N SER A 266 56.20 7.35 -11.45
CA SER A 266 57.14 8.49 -11.43
C SER A 266 58.21 8.36 -10.33
N ALA A 267 57.84 7.83 -9.16
CA ALA A 267 58.77 7.55 -8.05
C ALA A 267 59.91 6.58 -8.43
N ARG A 268 59.64 5.61 -9.32
CA ARG A 268 60.68 4.66 -9.79
C ARG A 268 61.67 5.32 -10.75
N LYS A 269 61.19 6.15 -11.70
CA LYS A 269 62.06 6.86 -12.66
C LYS A 269 63.05 7.80 -11.96
N LYS A 270 62.61 8.54 -10.94
CA LYS A 270 63.46 9.48 -10.17
C LYS A 270 64.64 8.79 -9.47
N LYS A 271 64.48 7.54 -8.99
CA LYS A 271 65.58 6.77 -8.38
C LYS A 271 66.69 6.44 -9.38
N TRP A 272 66.35 6.09 -10.62
CA TRP A 272 67.33 5.76 -11.66
C TRP A 272 68.07 7.00 -12.18
N ILE A 273 67.41 8.15 -12.27
CA ILE A 273 68.05 9.42 -12.62
C ILE A 273 69.08 9.83 -11.54
N CYS A 274 68.71 9.72 -10.26
CA CYS A 274 69.62 10.02 -9.15
C CYS A 274 70.84 9.08 -9.12
N LEU A 275 70.63 7.78 -9.36
CA LEU A 275 71.71 6.79 -9.49
C LEU A 275 72.65 7.11 -10.66
N GLY A 276 72.10 7.49 -11.82
CA GLY A 276 72.89 7.88 -12.99
C GLY A 276 73.79 9.10 -12.73
N ILE A 277 73.27 10.12 -12.03
CA ILE A 277 74.05 11.29 -11.60
C ILE A 277 75.16 10.88 -10.63
N GLY A 278 74.85 10.02 -9.65
CA GLY A 278 75.84 9.49 -8.70
C GLY A 278 76.98 8.73 -9.39
N VAL A 279 76.66 7.84 -10.33
CA VAL A 279 77.67 7.12 -11.14
C VAL A 279 78.49 8.10 -11.99
N GLY A 280 77.87 9.11 -12.60
CA GLY A 280 78.57 10.17 -13.33
C GLY A 280 79.60 10.91 -12.48
N ILE A 281 79.25 11.29 -11.25
CA ILE A 281 80.17 11.92 -10.29
C ILE A 281 81.33 10.99 -9.94
N VAL A 282 81.08 9.70 -9.68
CA VAL A 282 82.14 8.71 -9.41
C VAL A 282 83.09 8.54 -10.60
N VAL A 283 82.57 8.52 -11.84
CA VAL A 283 83.40 8.46 -13.05
C VAL A 283 84.25 9.73 -13.22
N VAL A 284 83.71 10.93 -12.96
CA VAL A 284 84.47 12.18 -13.00
C VAL A 284 85.58 12.18 -11.93
N ILE A 285 85.30 11.72 -10.70
CA ILE A 285 86.31 11.57 -9.65
C ILE A 285 87.39 10.56 -10.06
N ALA A 286 87.01 9.42 -10.65
CA ALA A 286 87.96 8.43 -11.14
C ALA A 286 88.86 8.98 -12.26
N ILE A 287 88.30 9.77 -13.20
CA ILE A 287 89.07 10.46 -14.25
C ILE A 287 90.04 11.49 -13.64
N ILE A 288 89.59 12.28 -12.66
CA ILE A 288 90.47 13.24 -11.96
C ILE A 288 91.61 12.49 -11.26
N ILE A 289 91.32 11.36 -10.60
CA ILE A 289 92.35 10.52 -9.96
C ILE A 289 93.32 9.96 -11.00
N THR A 290 92.86 9.41 -12.13
CA THR A 290 93.77 8.90 -13.17
C THR A 290 94.60 10.00 -13.81
N VAL A 291 94.04 11.19 -14.07
CA VAL A 291 94.80 12.34 -14.58
C VAL A 291 95.83 12.81 -13.56
N VAL A 292 95.48 12.95 -12.28
CA VAL A 292 96.42 13.34 -11.22
C VAL A 292 97.51 12.29 -11.02
N VAL A 293 97.18 10.99 -11.06
CA VAL A 293 98.16 9.90 -10.99
C VAL A 293 99.06 9.89 -12.21
N VAL A 294 98.52 10.03 -13.43
CA VAL A 294 99.31 10.10 -14.67
C VAL A 294 100.24 11.31 -14.64
N VAL A 295 99.77 12.52 -14.34
CA VAL A 295 100.62 13.72 -14.24
C VAL A 295 101.71 13.55 -13.16
N ARG A 296 101.37 12.97 -12.01
CA ARG A 296 102.32 12.70 -10.92
C ARG A 296 103.33 11.60 -11.24
N ASN A 297 103.01 10.69 -12.16
CA ASN A 297 103.91 9.62 -12.63
C ASN A 297 104.74 10.06 -13.84
N SER A 298 104.18 10.87 -14.74
CA SER A 298 104.88 11.55 -15.84
C SER A 298 105.92 12.56 -15.33
N GLY A 299 105.73 13.11 -14.13
CA GLY A 299 106.77 13.86 -13.41
C GLY A 299 107.98 13.02 -12.96
N LYS A 300 108.04 11.71 -13.25
CA LYS A 300 109.11 10.81 -12.81
C LYS A 300 109.49 9.74 -13.86
N ASN A 301 109.84 10.16 -15.07
CA ASN A 301 110.76 9.40 -15.92
C ASN A 301 111.60 10.35 -16.80
N ASN A 302 112.92 10.31 -16.63
CA ASN A 302 113.90 11.10 -17.36
C ASN A 302 114.89 10.12 -18.03
N GLY A 303 115.12 10.20 -19.34
CA GLY A 303 115.56 9.02 -20.11
C GLY A 303 116.14 9.24 -21.51
N ASN A 304 117.03 10.22 -21.67
CA ASN A 304 118.22 10.20 -22.55
C ASN A 304 118.30 9.19 -23.73
N LYS A 305 118.41 9.70 -24.98
CA LYS A 305 119.55 9.38 -25.90
C LYS A 305 119.59 10.16 -27.21
N ASP A 306 120.81 10.44 -27.67
CA ASP A 306 121.16 11.03 -28.96
C ASP A 306 120.99 10.07 -30.16
N ASN A 307 120.92 10.61 -31.38
CA ASN A 307 122.10 10.59 -32.28
C ASN A 307 122.01 11.59 -33.44
N ASN A 308 123.17 11.97 -34.00
CA ASN A 308 123.35 13.00 -35.03
C ASN A 308 123.58 12.38 -36.43
N GLN A 309 123.26 13.12 -37.51
CA GLN A 309 123.71 12.79 -38.87
C GLN A 309 123.77 14.03 -39.81
N ASP A 310 124.96 14.61 -39.95
CA ASP A 310 125.32 15.62 -40.98
C ASP A 310 125.75 14.96 -42.31
N PRO A 311 125.70 15.69 -43.46
CA PRO A 311 126.97 16.31 -43.93
C PRO A 311 126.87 17.68 -44.68
N LYS A 312 128.04 18.33 -44.76
CA LYS A 312 128.53 19.44 -45.64
C LYS A 312 128.13 19.35 -47.14
N PRO A 313 128.35 20.39 -48.01
CA PRO A 313 129.31 21.53 -47.95
C PRO A 313 128.61 22.91 -48.01
N THR A 314 129.19 24.11 -48.24
CA THR A 314 130.49 24.66 -48.73
C THR A 314 131.17 25.58 -47.68
N ALA A 315 132.05 26.58 -47.88
CA ALA A 315 132.66 27.30 -49.02
C ALA A 315 134.13 27.71 -48.75
N SER A 316 134.73 28.51 -49.64
CA SER A 316 136.15 28.94 -49.69
C SER A 316 136.66 29.70 -48.48
#